data_AF-F7BMW8-F1
#
_entry.id   AF-F7BMW8-F1
#
_cell.length_a   1.000
_cell.length_b   1.000
_cell.length_c   1.000
_cell.angle_alpha   90.00
_cell.angle_beta   90.00
_cell.angle_gamma   90.00
#
_symmetry.space_group_name_H-M   'P 1'
#
loop_
_entity.id
_entity.type
_entity.pdbx_description
1 polymer ?
#
loop_
_entity_poly.entity_id
_entity_poly.type
_entity_poly.pdbx_seq_one_letter_code
_entity_poly.pdbx_strand_id
1 'polypeptide(L)'
;MDHYDPDILTEEAFQKRFHYKNPTDDKWKIPQCAIFSCEGGVVGGLSGVKEGLNEVKSSLNHYEIQKWNKHTTFVNPSGKVLNVLRRRIQPELSTQAWCKFHELLSYGNVIPTNCGAGDTLCSVHLCEAPGGFIASLNHHLKSQRPNVKHKWVGNTLNPYYEGNPLSSCIVDDRLISRTLKSWCFGQDNTGDVFKPEFMDSLSAHCHNEFDDATIGLVTADGSLNCADKPGEQETVVAPLHHVEMLDALQLLCSGGTFVM
;
A
#
# COMPACT_ATOMS: atom_id res chain seq x y z
N MET A 1 -38.70 18.86 -6.02
CA MET A 1 -37.28 19.07 -6.38
C MET A 1 -36.55 19.02 -5.06
N ASP A 2 -36.13 17.82 -4.67
CA ASP A 2 -35.41 17.62 -3.43
C ASP A 2 -34.08 18.37 -3.50
N HIS A 3 -33.78 19.14 -2.47
CA HIS A 3 -32.55 19.88 -2.34
C HIS A 3 -31.37 18.89 -2.35
N TYR A 4 -30.68 18.83 -3.48
CA TYR A 4 -29.40 18.15 -3.63
C TYR A 4 -28.37 18.92 -2.80
N ASP A 5 -28.07 18.41 -1.60
CA ASP A 5 -26.99 18.92 -0.76
C ASP A 5 -25.73 18.06 -1.01
N PRO A 6 -24.74 18.58 -1.76
CA PRO A 6 -23.51 17.85 -2.04
C PRO A 6 -22.69 17.56 -0.77
N ASP A 7 -22.86 18.31 0.32
CA ASP A 7 -22.06 18.14 1.53
C ASP A 7 -22.53 16.93 2.36
N ILE A 8 -23.84 16.63 2.39
CA ILE A 8 -24.41 15.47 3.09
C ILE A 8 -23.99 14.14 2.44
N LEU A 9 -24.04 14.06 1.09
CA LEU A 9 -23.59 12.87 0.34
C LEU A 9 -22.08 12.62 0.50
N THR A 10 -21.32 13.67 0.80
CA THR A 10 -19.87 13.61 0.96
C THR A 10 -19.50 12.99 2.31
N GLU A 11 -20.14 13.38 3.42
CA GLU A 11 -19.89 12.77 4.73
C GLU A 11 -20.28 11.29 4.78
N GLU A 12 -21.44 10.91 4.24
CA GLU A 12 -21.87 9.51 4.18
C GLU A 12 -20.90 8.63 3.39
N ALA A 13 -20.29 9.16 2.33
CA ALA A 13 -19.28 8.44 1.56
C ALA A 13 -18.02 8.11 2.38
N PHE A 14 -17.61 9.00 3.29
CA PHE A 14 -16.47 8.78 4.20
C PHE A 14 -16.77 7.83 5.37
N GLN A 15 -18.05 7.50 5.60
CA GLN A 15 -18.49 6.56 6.63
C GLN A 15 -18.58 5.10 6.14
N LYS A 16 -18.24 4.81 4.87
CA LYS A 16 -18.22 3.44 4.32
C LYS A 16 -17.03 2.63 4.84
N ARG A 17 -17.01 2.39 6.15
CA ARG A 17 -15.98 1.64 6.88
C ARG A 17 -16.62 0.41 7.48
N PHE A 18 -15.98 -0.73 7.26
CA PHE A 18 -16.48 -2.01 7.72
C PHE A 18 -15.50 -2.58 8.74
N HIS A 19 -16.01 -2.92 9.93
CA HIS A 19 -15.24 -3.57 10.96
C HIS A 19 -15.61 -5.04 11.01
N TYR A 20 -14.66 -5.89 10.62
CA TYR A 20 -14.79 -7.33 10.76
C TYR A 20 -14.26 -7.73 12.14
N LYS A 21 -15.05 -8.53 12.86
CA LYS A 21 -14.64 -9.16 14.12
C LYS A 21 -14.65 -10.66 13.92
N ASN A 22 -13.77 -11.36 14.62
CA ASN A 22 -13.87 -12.81 14.69
C ASN A 22 -15.27 -13.21 15.17
N PRO A 23 -15.91 -14.18 14.52
CA PRO A 23 -17.15 -14.75 15.01
C PRO A 23 -17.00 -15.19 16.46
N THR A 24 -18.03 -14.96 17.27
CA THR A 24 -18.04 -15.35 18.69
C THR A 24 -18.08 -16.86 18.90
N ASP A 25 -18.28 -17.64 17.84
CA ASP A 25 -18.41 -19.10 17.86
C ASP A 25 -17.13 -19.84 17.44
N ASP A 26 -15.98 -19.15 17.39
CA ASP A 26 -14.66 -19.70 17.01
C ASP A 26 -14.67 -20.48 15.67
N LYS A 27 -15.64 -20.18 14.78
CA LYS A 27 -15.72 -20.83 13.46
C LYS A 27 -14.55 -20.46 12.56
N TRP A 28 -14.00 -19.26 12.72
CA TRP A 28 -12.82 -18.83 11.97
C TRP A 28 -11.58 -19.34 12.68
N LYS A 29 -11.04 -20.45 12.18
CA LYS A 29 -9.77 -21.01 12.64
C LYS A 29 -8.71 -20.77 11.58
N ILE A 30 -7.53 -20.37 12.02
CA ILE A 30 -6.35 -20.37 11.15
C ILE A 30 -6.14 -21.82 10.68
N PRO A 31 -6.05 -22.07 9.37
CA PRO A 31 -5.80 -23.42 8.86
C PRO A 31 -4.50 -23.98 9.45
N GLN A 32 -4.51 -25.24 9.89
CA GLN A 32 -3.31 -25.93 10.38
C GLN A 32 -2.41 -26.43 9.24
N CYS A 33 -2.84 -26.27 7.99
CA CYS A 33 -2.07 -26.64 6.82
C CYS A 33 -1.08 -25.53 6.44
N ALA A 34 -0.07 -25.87 5.63
CA ALA A 34 0.77 -24.86 5.00
C ALA A 34 -0.11 -23.87 4.24
N ILE A 35 0.16 -22.58 4.34
CA ILE A 35 -0.58 -21.53 3.65
C ILE A 35 -0.57 -21.85 2.14
N PHE A 36 -1.72 -21.74 1.45
CA PHE A 36 -1.91 -22.07 0.03
C PHE A 36 -1.65 -23.54 -0.37
N SER A 37 -1.74 -24.49 0.57
CA SER A 37 -1.70 -25.94 0.26
C SER A 37 -3.02 -26.50 -0.29
N CYS A 38 -4.11 -25.72 -0.27
CA CYS A 38 -5.39 -26.08 -0.87
C CYS A 38 -5.44 -25.63 -2.34
N GLU A 39 -6.02 -26.48 -3.20
CA GLU A 39 -6.39 -26.03 -4.53
C GLU A 39 -7.42 -24.90 -4.42
N GLY A 40 -7.16 -23.79 -5.11
CA GLY A 40 -8.08 -22.66 -5.15
C GLY A 40 -9.41 -23.06 -5.76
N GLY A 41 -10.49 -22.98 -4.98
CA GLY A 41 -11.85 -23.23 -5.44
C GLY A 41 -12.50 -21.96 -6.01
N VAL A 42 -13.29 -22.11 -7.07
CA VAL A 42 -14.17 -21.04 -7.54
C VAL A 42 -15.29 -20.84 -6.52
N VAL A 43 -15.35 -19.65 -5.91
CA VAL A 43 -16.48 -19.27 -5.07
C VAL A 43 -17.64 -18.91 -6.01
N GLY A 44 -18.62 -19.82 -6.17
CA GLY A 44 -19.67 -19.70 -7.19
C GLY A 44 -20.41 -18.35 -7.18
N GLY A 45 -20.65 -17.76 -6.00
CA GLY A 45 -21.27 -16.43 -5.87
C GLY A 45 -20.42 -15.26 -6.39
N LEU A 46 -19.09 -15.40 -6.40
CA LEU A 46 -18.16 -14.38 -6.90
C LEU A 46 -17.93 -14.49 -8.41
N SER A 47 -18.16 -15.66 -9.02
CA SER A 47 -18.01 -15.83 -10.48
C SER A 47 -18.96 -14.92 -11.26
N GLY A 48 -20.24 -14.88 -10.88
CA GLY A 48 -21.21 -14.00 -11.53
C GLY A 48 -20.90 -12.51 -11.36
N VAL A 49 -20.33 -12.13 -10.21
CA VAL A 49 -19.87 -10.74 -9.98
C VAL A 49 -18.67 -10.41 -10.87
N LYS A 50 -17.71 -11.33 -11.00
CA LYS A 50 -16.56 -11.19 -11.90
C LYS A 50 -17.01 -11.04 -13.36
N GLU A 51 -17.92 -11.90 -13.81
CA GLU A 51 -18.48 -11.86 -15.16
C GLU A 51 -19.17 -10.51 -15.43
N GLY A 52 -20.11 -10.09 -14.58
CA GLY A 52 -20.82 -8.82 -14.76
C GLY A 52 -19.89 -7.60 -14.71
N LEU A 53 -18.89 -7.59 -13.84
CA LEU A 53 -17.90 -6.50 -13.80
C LEU A 53 -17.07 -6.45 -15.10
N ASN A 54 -16.66 -7.61 -15.62
CA ASN A 54 -15.87 -7.70 -16.84
C ASN A 54 -16.67 -7.35 -18.09
N GLU A 55 -17.97 -7.63 -18.14
CA GLU A 55 -18.86 -7.17 -19.22
C GLU A 55 -18.92 -5.63 -19.25
N VAL A 56 -19.09 -4.99 -18.10
CA VAL A 56 -19.11 -3.52 -17.99
C VAL A 56 -17.75 -2.93 -18.38
N LYS A 57 -16.64 -3.49 -17.87
CA LYS A 57 -15.27 -3.06 -18.25
C LYS A 57 -15.05 -3.18 -19.77
N SER A 58 -15.49 -4.29 -20.37
CA SER A 58 -15.30 -4.57 -21.80
C SER A 58 -16.04 -3.62 -22.73
N SER A 59 -17.09 -2.96 -22.22
CA SER A 59 -17.79 -1.89 -22.96
C SER A 59 -16.88 -0.71 -23.30
N LEU A 60 -15.70 -0.60 -22.67
CA LEU A 60 -14.72 0.46 -22.91
C LEU A 60 -13.60 0.06 -23.89
N ASN A 61 -13.51 -1.21 -24.31
CA ASN A 61 -12.38 -1.75 -25.09
C ASN A 61 -12.21 -1.09 -26.48
N HIS A 62 -13.24 -0.44 -27.00
CA HIS A 62 -13.19 0.25 -28.29
C HIS A 62 -12.59 1.66 -28.20
N TYR A 63 -12.37 2.19 -27.00
CA TYR A 63 -11.69 3.46 -26.80
C TYR A 63 -10.17 3.27 -26.80
N GLU A 64 -9.47 4.15 -27.52
CA GLU A 64 -8.02 4.23 -27.48
C GLU A 64 -7.55 4.62 -26.07
N ILE A 65 -6.65 3.83 -25.49
CA ILE A 65 -6.21 3.96 -24.09
C ILE A 65 -5.69 5.37 -23.75
N GLN A 66 -4.97 6.03 -24.68
CA GLN A 66 -4.46 7.37 -24.45
C GLN A 66 -5.56 8.43 -24.38
N LYS A 67 -6.59 8.33 -25.24
CA LYS A 67 -7.75 9.23 -25.22
C LYS A 67 -8.60 8.98 -24.00
N TRP A 68 -8.80 7.70 -23.65
CA TRP A 68 -9.50 7.30 -22.45
C TRP A 68 -8.83 7.87 -21.20
N ASN A 69 -7.51 7.69 -21.05
CA ASN A 69 -6.75 8.22 -19.91
C ASN A 69 -6.82 9.75 -19.81
N LYS A 70 -6.76 10.47 -20.94
CA LYS A 70 -6.94 11.93 -20.95
C LYS A 70 -8.34 12.33 -20.48
N HIS A 71 -9.37 11.64 -20.98
CA HIS A 71 -10.74 11.90 -20.59
C HIS A 71 -10.98 11.63 -19.11
N THR A 72 -10.61 10.44 -18.61
CA THR A 72 -10.79 10.05 -17.20
C THR A 72 -10.00 10.96 -16.26
N THR A 73 -8.78 11.35 -16.62
CA THR A 73 -7.99 12.33 -15.86
C THR A 73 -8.70 13.69 -15.78
N PHE A 74 -9.27 14.16 -16.89
CA PHE A 74 -9.98 15.44 -16.94
C PHE A 74 -11.26 15.44 -16.09
N VAL A 75 -12.01 14.34 -16.10
CA VAL A 75 -13.28 14.24 -15.36
C VAL A 75 -13.13 13.77 -13.91
N ASN A 76 -11.94 13.31 -13.49
CA ASN A 76 -11.71 12.82 -12.13
C ASN A 76 -11.74 13.97 -11.10
N PRO A 77 -12.77 14.07 -10.24
CA PRO A 77 -12.85 15.14 -9.25
C PRO A 77 -11.73 15.06 -8.21
N SER A 78 -11.28 13.85 -7.86
CA SER A 78 -10.21 13.62 -6.88
C SER A 78 -8.86 14.16 -7.35
N GLY A 79 -8.67 14.35 -8.66
CA GLY A 79 -7.47 15.01 -9.20
C GLY A 79 -7.29 16.44 -8.68
N LYS A 80 -8.38 17.12 -8.26
CA LYS A 80 -8.32 18.47 -7.68
C LYS A 80 -7.79 18.48 -6.25
N VAL A 81 -7.95 17.39 -5.50
CA VAL A 81 -7.51 17.28 -4.10
C VAL A 81 -6.02 17.55 -3.98
N LEU A 82 -5.21 16.91 -4.82
CA LEU A 82 -3.76 17.12 -4.86
C LEU A 82 -3.37 18.59 -5.08
N ASN A 83 -4.07 19.29 -5.98
CA ASN A 83 -3.79 20.70 -6.25
C ASN A 83 -4.10 21.59 -5.04
N VAL A 84 -5.17 21.29 -4.30
CA VAL A 84 -5.52 22.01 -3.07
C VAL A 84 -4.48 21.73 -1.98
N LEU A 85 -4.09 20.47 -1.78
CA LEU A 85 -3.09 20.07 -0.79
C LEU A 85 -1.73 20.74 -1.07
N ARG A 86 -1.27 20.72 -2.32
CA ARG A 86 0.00 21.39 -2.71
C ARG A 86 0.00 22.88 -2.40
N ARG A 87 -1.14 23.56 -2.50
CA ARG A 87 -1.25 25.00 -2.19
C ARG A 87 -1.33 25.27 -0.70
N ARG A 88 -2.08 24.44 0.04
CA ARG A 88 -2.41 24.71 1.45
C ARG A 88 -1.42 24.14 2.43
N ILE A 89 -0.96 22.91 2.22
CA ILE A 89 -0.11 22.18 3.18
C ILE A 89 1.30 21.91 2.64
N GLN A 90 1.50 22.01 1.31
CA GLN A 90 2.80 21.83 0.64
C GLN A 90 3.52 20.54 1.08
N PRO A 91 2.92 19.36 0.86
CA PRO A 91 3.52 18.11 1.32
C PRO A 91 4.79 17.82 0.51
N GLU A 92 5.77 17.20 1.16
CA GLU A 92 7.12 16.96 0.65
C GLU A 92 7.10 16.11 -0.63
N LEU A 93 6.20 15.12 -0.67
CA LEU A 93 5.96 14.26 -1.82
C LEU A 93 4.45 14.12 -2.08
N SER A 94 3.93 15.00 -2.93
CA SER A 94 2.49 15.08 -3.20
C SER A 94 2.04 14.07 -4.28
N THR A 95 1.82 12.81 -3.88
CA THR A 95 1.31 11.73 -4.73
C THR A 95 -0.11 11.31 -4.34
N GLN A 96 -0.78 10.55 -5.21
CA GLN A 96 -2.09 9.96 -4.86
C GLN A 96 -1.95 8.99 -3.68
N ALA A 97 -0.89 8.17 -3.66
CA ALA A 97 -0.55 7.29 -2.55
C ALA A 97 -0.42 8.06 -1.22
N TRP A 98 0.26 9.22 -1.23
CA TRP A 98 0.34 10.10 -0.06
C TRP A 98 -1.05 10.48 0.46
N CYS A 99 -1.98 10.85 -0.43
CA CYS A 99 -3.34 11.25 -0.05
C CYS A 99 -4.13 10.08 0.54
N LYS A 100 -4.10 8.92 -0.11
CA LYS A 100 -4.76 7.69 0.35
C LYS A 100 -4.29 7.33 1.76
N PHE A 101 -2.97 7.31 1.96
CA PHE A 101 -2.42 6.96 3.27
C PHE A 101 -2.68 8.03 4.32
N HIS A 102 -2.65 9.32 3.95
CA HIS A 102 -2.94 10.40 4.89
C HIS A 102 -4.39 10.36 5.39
N GLU A 103 -5.32 9.99 4.51
CA GLU A 103 -6.71 9.74 4.86
C GLU A 103 -6.84 8.57 5.85
N LEU A 104 -6.15 7.45 5.59
CA LEU A 104 -6.10 6.31 6.52
C LEU A 104 -5.51 6.70 7.89
N LEU A 105 -4.44 7.49 7.92
CA LEU A 105 -3.84 7.98 9.17
C LEU A 105 -4.76 8.93 9.94
N SER A 106 -5.59 9.71 9.25
CA SER A 106 -6.49 10.68 9.87
C SER A 106 -7.72 10.03 10.50
N TYR A 107 -8.14 8.88 9.97
CA TYR A 107 -9.42 8.26 10.32
C TYR A 107 -9.30 6.85 10.92
N GLY A 108 -8.18 6.17 10.68
CA GLY A 108 -7.92 4.82 11.14
C GLY A 108 -6.99 4.80 12.34
N ASN A 109 -7.08 3.74 13.14
CA ASN A 109 -6.11 3.43 14.19
C ASN A 109 -4.87 2.74 13.57
N VAL A 110 -4.23 3.41 12.61
CA VAL A 110 -3.11 2.87 11.85
C VAL A 110 -1.83 2.83 12.69
N ILE A 111 -1.62 3.84 13.53
CA ILE A 111 -0.44 3.89 14.39
C ILE A 111 -0.77 3.22 15.72
N PRO A 112 -0.20 2.04 16.01
CA PRO A 112 -0.49 1.28 17.23
C PRO A 112 -0.24 2.09 18.51
N THR A 113 -1.11 1.91 19.50
CA THR A 113 -1.07 2.64 20.78
C THR A 113 0.04 2.16 21.72
N ASN A 114 0.42 0.89 21.59
CA ASN A 114 1.47 0.22 22.38
C ASN A 114 2.88 0.45 21.83
N CYS A 115 3.04 1.02 20.62
CA CYS A 115 4.34 1.46 20.10
C CYS A 115 4.83 2.79 20.71
N GLY A 116 4.36 3.12 21.92
CA GLY A 116 4.68 4.33 22.68
C GLY A 116 5.34 4.06 24.04
N ALA A 117 5.82 2.84 24.30
CA ALA A 117 6.69 2.60 25.47
C ALA A 117 8.07 3.25 25.30
N GLY A 118 8.45 3.62 24.07
CA GLY A 118 9.62 4.44 23.75
C GLY A 118 9.25 5.48 22.68
N ASP A 119 9.96 6.60 22.67
CA ASP A 119 9.70 7.77 21.80
C ASP A 119 9.91 7.50 20.29
N THR A 120 9.82 6.27 19.78
CA THR A 120 10.18 5.90 18.40
C THR A 120 9.21 4.90 17.77
N LEU A 121 8.66 5.25 16.61
CA LEU A 121 7.94 4.33 15.73
C LEU A 121 8.90 3.79 14.66
N CYS A 122 9.05 2.46 14.61
CA CYS A 122 9.72 1.75 13.51
C CYS A 122 8.68 1.21 12.52
N SER A 123 8.82 1.58 11.24
CA SER A 123 7.89 1.17 10.18
C SER A 123 8.60 0.61 8.96
N VAL A 124 8.02 -0.40 8.30
CA VAL A 124 8.53 -0.95 7.02
C VAL A 124 7.52 -0.68 5.90
N HIS A 125 7.99 -0.31 4.71
CA HIS A 125 7.15 0.05 3.57
C HIS A 125 7.58 -0.76 2.34
N LEU A 126 6.81 -1.78 1.97
CA LEU A 126 7.06 -2.69 0.87
C LEU A 126 6.56 -2.12 -0.45
N CYS A 127 7.34 -2.33 -1.51
CA CYS A 127 7.04 -1.88 -2.88
C CYS A 127 6.60 -0.40 -2.98
N GLU A 128 7.20 0.48 -2.16
CA GLU A 128 6.72 1.83 -1.91
C GLU A 128 7.53 2.89 -2.67
N ALA A 129 7.98 2.65 -3.88
CA ALA A 129 8.41 3.77 -4.69
C ALA A 129 7.18 4.54 -5.20
N PRO A 130 7.16 5.89 -5.16
CA PRO A 130 8.29 6.78 -4.87
C PRO A 130 8.43 7.22 -3.39
N GLY A 131 7.61 6.70 -2.47
CA GLY A 131 7.67 7.03 -1.05
C GLY A 131 6.47 7.83 -0.54
N GLY A 132 5.30 7.67 -1.16
CA GLY A 132 4.09 8.44 -0.82
C GLY A 132 3.59 8.17 0.60
N PHE A 133 3.54 6.91 1.01
CA PHE A 133 3.14 6.47 2.35
C PHE A 133 4.21 6.88 3.37
N ILE A 134 5.49 6.71 3.06
CA ILE A 134 6.61 7.13 3.92
C ILE A 134 6.52 8.63 4.23
N ALA A 135 6.40 9.46 3.19
CA ALA A 135 6.31 10.91 3.34
C ALA A 135 5.03 11.33 4.08
N SER A 136 3.91 10.65 3.84
CA SER A 136 2.64 10.92 4.52
C SER A 136 2.69 10.56 6.01
N LEU A 137 3.31 9.44 6.35
CA LEU A 137 3.54 9.03 7.74
C LEU A 137 4.39 10.05 8.49
N ASN A 138 5.51 10.47 7.89
CA ASN A 138 6.38 11.47 8.49
C ASN A 138 5.64 12.79 8.71
N HIS A 139 4.89 13.27 7.71
CA HIS A 139 4.09 14.49 7.83
C HIS A 139 3.04 14.40 8.97
N HIS A 140 2.35 13.27 9.07
CA HIS A 140 1.37 13.02 10.12
C HIS A 140 2.02 12.98 11.51
N LEU A 141 3.14 12.28 11.68
CA LEU A 141 3.86 12.23 12.95
C LEU A 141 4.37 13.60 13.37
N LYS A 142 4.95 14.38 12.45
CA LYS A 142 5.43 15.73 12.78
C LYS A 142 4.31 16.70 13.15
N SER A 143 3.13 16.55 12.55
CA SER A 143 1.98 17.43 12.83
C SER A 143 1.20 17.02 14.07
N GLN A 144 0.97 15.73 14.31
CA GLN A 144 0.08 15.24 15.37
C GLN A 144 0.81 14.62 16.57
N ARG A 145 2.05 14.14 16.39
CA ARG A 145 2.82 13.42 17.41
C ARG A 145 4.30 13.85 17.39
N PRO A 146 4.63 15.15 17.58
CA PRO A 146 5.96 15.70 17.33
C PRO A 146 7.09 15.07 18.17
N ASN A 147 6.75 14.46 19.30
CA ASN A 147 7.70 13.78 20.19
C ASN A 147 8.05 12.35 19.73
N VAL A 148 7.28 11.77 18.80
CA VAL A 148 7.54 10.46 18.24
C VAL A 148 8.60 10.59 17.14
N LYS A 149 9.75 9.96 17.36
CA LYS A 149 10.77 9.73 16.33
C LYS A 149 10.27 8.69 15.36
N HIS A 150 10.66 8.85 14.11
CA HIS A 150 10.28 7.93 13.03
C HIS A 150 11.54 7.30 12.48
N LYS A 151 11.68 5.98 12.66
CA LYS A 151 12.64 5.17 11.93
C LYS A 151 11.86 4.36 10.89
N TRP A 152 12.41 4.23 9.69
CA TRP A 152 11.73 3.47 8.65
C TRP A 152 12.70 2.75 7.73
N VAL A 153 12.21 1.66 7.15
CA VAL A 153 12.86 0.93 6.06
C VAL A 153 11.88 0.84 4.90
N GLY A 154 12.33 1.19 3.71
CA GLY A 154 11.56 1.08 2.47
C GLY A 154 12.11 -0.01 1.57
N ASN A 155 11.26 -0.61 0.76
CA ASN A 155 11.64 -1.48 -0.35
C ASN A 155 10.92 -1.04 -1.64
N THR A 156 11.60 -1.25 -2.75
CA THR A 156 11.09 -1.16 -4.12
C THR A 156 12.06 -1.89 -5.03
N LEU A 157 11.65 -2.24 -6.25
CA LEU A 157 12.59 -2.53 -7.33
C LEU A 157 13.62 -1.38 -7.43
N ASN A 158 14.89 -1.73 -7.38
CA ASN A 158 15.98 -0.79 -7.36
C ASN A 158 16.06 -0.03 -8.70
N PRO A 159 15.84 1.30 -8.72
CA PRO A 159 15.92 2.08 -9.95
C PRO A 159 17.35 2.22 -10.49
N TYR A 160 18.36 1.90 -9.69
CA TYR A 160 19.78 2.00 -10.05
C TYR A 160 20.39 0.65 -10.49
N TYR A 161 19.60 -0.42 -10.48
CA TYR A 161 20.04 -1.74 -10.94
C TYR A 161 19.70 -1.93 -12.42
N GLU A 162 20.73 -2.05 -13.27
CA GLU A 162 20.58 -2.11 -14.74
C GLU A 162 19.77 -3.32 -15.24
N GLY A 163 19.69 -4.40 -14.45
CA GLY A 163 18.91 -5.58 -14.79
C GLY A 163 17.40 -5.42 -14.59
N ASN A 164 16.96 -4.37 -13.89
CA ASN A 164 15.54 -4.13 -13.67
C ASN A 164 14.91 -3.47 -14.91
N PRO A 165 13.71 -3.89 -15.34
CA PRO A 165 13.02 -3.24 -16.43
C PRO A 165 12.66 -1.79 -16.07
N LEU A 166 13.05 -0.82 -16.91
CA LEU A 166 12.69 0.58 -16.74
C LEU A 166 11.17 0.80 -16.70
N SER A 167 10.39 -0.09 -17.31
CA SER A 167 8.93 -0.08 -17.27
C SER A 167 8.34 -0.44 -15.91
N SER A 168 9.11 -1.12 -15.06
CA SER A 168 8.68 -1.62 -13.76
C SER A 168 9.19 -0.75 -12.61
N CYS A 169 10.28 0.00 -12.83
CA CYS A 169 10.81 0.94 -11.85
C CYS A 169 10.09 2.29 -11.91
N ILE A 170 9.79 2.86 -10.74
CA ILE A 170 9.25 4.22 -10.64
C ILE A 170 10.38 5.22 -10.90
N VAL A 171 10.13 6.17 -11.81
CA VAL A 171 11.12 7.16 -12.26
C VAL A 171 11.41 8.24 -11.21
N ASP A 172 10.45 8.54 -10.34
CA ASP A 172 10.61 9.54 -9.28
C ASP A 172 11.40 8.96 -8.11
N ASP A 173 12.70 9.22 -8.07
CA ASP A 173 13.65 8.69 -7.09
C ASP A 173 14.10 9.73 -6.05
N ARG A 174 13.42 10.89 -5.96
CA ARG A 174 13.88 12.01 -5.13
C ARG A 174 13.97 11.69 -3.65
N LEU A 175 13.05 10.87 -3.13
CA LEU A 175 13.15 10.37 -1.76
C LEU A 175 14.26 9.32 -1.66
N ILE A 176 14.24 8.34 -2.58
CA ILE A 176 15.18 7.21 -2.62
C ILE A 176 16.63 7.69 -2.59
N SER A 177 17.02 8.51 -3.56
CA SER A 177 18.38 9.06 -3.70
C SER A 177 18.90 9.78 -2.46
N ARG A 178 18.02 10.47 -1.71
CA ARG A 178 18.37 11.23 -0.50
C ARG A 178 18.39 10.39 0.77
N THR A 179 17.78 9.20 0.73
CA THR A 179 17.55 8.35 1.91
C THR A 179 18.01 6.92 1.68
N LEU A 180 18.92 6.67 0.73
CA LEU A 180 19.37 5.34 0.29
C LEU A 180 19.65 4.34 1.42
N LYS A 181 20.19 4.79 2.56
CA LYS A 181 20.47 3.94 3.72
C LYS A 181 19.21 3.28 4.31
N SER A 182 18.08 3.97 4.22
CA SER A 182 16.77 3.48 4.67
C SER A 182 16.09 2.59 3.63
N TRP A 183 16.68 2.33 2.46
CA TRP A 183 16.11 1.45 1.44
C TRP A 183 16.82 0.09 1.42
N CYS A 184 16.04 -0.98 1.47
CA CYS A 184 16.52 -2.34 1.35
C CYS A 184 16.25 -2.88 -0.07
N PHE A 185 17.32 -3.16 -0.81
CA PHE A 185 17.27 -3.72 -2.16
C PHE A 185 17.65 -5.21 -2.21
N GLY A 186 17.78 -5.88 -1.05
CA GLY A 186 18.28 -7.25 -0.98
C GLY A 186 19.77 -7.39 -1.27
N GLN A 187 20.32 -8.58 -1.03
CA GLN A 187 21.74 -8.88 -1.28
C GLN A 187 22.12 -8.83 -2.76
N ASP A 188 21.17 -9.18 -3.65
CA ASP A 188 21.36 -9.12 -5.10
C ASP A 188 21.16 -7.70 -5.68
N ASN A 189 20.79 -6.74 -4.81
CA ASN A 189 20.56 -5.34 -5.11
C ASN A 189 19.43 -5.09 -6.12
N THR A 190 18.57 -6.08 -6.40
CA THR A 190 17.45 -5.93 -7.35
C THR A 190 16.26 -5.21 -6.72
N GLY A 191 16.06 -5.37 -5.42
CA GLY A 191 14.86 -4.93 -4.70
C GLY A 191 13.61 -5.76 -5.01
N ASP A 192 13.76 -6.90 -5.67
CA ASP A 192 12.68 -7.81 -6.02
C ASP A 192 12.23 -8.64 -4.81
N VAL A 193 11.02 -8.38 -4.33
CA VAL A 193 10.42 -9.07 -3.17
C VAL A 193 10.17 -10.56 -3.45
N PHE A 194 10.08 -10.97 -4.71
CA PHE A 194 9.88 -12.38 -5.06
C PHE A 194 11.11 -13.25 -4.83
N LYS A 195 12.28 -12.66 -4.55
CA LYS A 195 13.50 -13.42 -4.30
C LYS A 195 13.41 -14.14 -2.95
N PRO A 196 13.68 -15.45 -2.88
CA PRO A 196 13.63 -16.20 -1.61
C PRO A 196 14.49 -15.61 -0.50
N GLU A 197 15.66 -15.08 -0.84
CA GLU A 197 16.62 -14.45 0.06
C GLU A 197 16.28 -13.00 0.44
N PHE A 198 15.21 -12.43 -0.13
CA PHE A 198 14.82 -11.05 0.12
C PHE A 198 14.38 -10.86 1.58
N MET A 199 13.56 -11.76 2.12
CA MET A 199 13.07 -11.67 3.50
C MET A 199 14.22 -11.69 4.52
N ASP A 200 15.23 -12.54 4.32
CA ASP A 200 16.42 -12.58 5.20
C ASP A 200 17.19 -11.25 5.15
N SER A 201 17.33 -10.70 3.94
CA SER A 201 17.98 -9.41 3.71
C SER A 201 17.22 -8.26 4.36
N LEU A 202 15.89 -8.24 4.20
CA LEU A 202 15.01 -7.23 4.78
C LEU A 202 15.03 -7.29 6.31
N SER A 203 14.97 -8.50 6.87
CA SER A 203 15.07 -8.73 8.32
C SER A 203 16.38 -8.18 8.86
N ALA A 204 17.52 -8.57 8.26
CA ALA A 204 18.84 -8.10 8.70
C ALA A 204 18.97 -6.57 8.58
N HIS A 205 18.45 -5.96 7.51
CA HIS A 205 18.43 -4.51 7.33
C HIS A 205 17.60 -3.82 8.41
N CYS A 206 16.42 -4.35 8.73
CA CYS A 206 15.58 -3.81 9.81
C CYS A 206 16.25 -3.90 11.18
N HIS A 207 16.90 -5.02 11.53
CA HIS A 207 17.63 -5.16 12.79
C HIS A 207 18.72 -4.08 12.92
N ASN A 208 19.47 -3.84 11.85
CA ASN A 208 20.53 -2.82 11.81
C ASN A 208 19.97 -1.39 11.92
N GLU A 209 18.95 -1.03 11.15
CA GLU A 209 18.41 0.34 11.15
C GLU A 209 17.60 0.65 12.42
N PHE A 210 16.97 -0.36 13.01
CA PHE A 210 16.09 -0.20 14.16
C PHE A 210 16.76 -0.46 15.51
N ASP A 211 18.01 -0.92 15.54
CA ASP A 211 18.72 -1.31 16.76
C ASP A 211 17.91 -2.37 17.56
N ASP A 212 17.45 -3.41 16.86
CA ASP A 212 16.56 -4.47 17.38
C ASP A 212 15.20 -4.00 17.95
N ALA A 213 14.82 -2.75 17.69
CA ALA A 213 13.51 -2.24 18.09
C ALA A 213 12.38 -2.91 17.28
N THR A 214 11.26 -3.17 17.96
CA THR A 214 10.07 -3.80 17.38
C THR A 214 9.43 -2.96 16.27
N ILE A 215 8.92 -3.62 15.23
CA ILE A 215 8.27 -2.98 14.08
C ILE A 215 6.77 -2.87 14.33
N GLY A 216 6.27 -1.64 14.46
CA GLY A 216 4.87 -1.38 14.80
C GLY A 216 3.95 -1.25 13.58
N LEU A 217 4.50 -0.92 12.42
CA LEU A 217 3.74 -0.65 11.22
C LEU A 217 4.44 -1.25 10.01
N VAL A 218 3.71 -2.02 9.22
CA VAL A 218 4.13 -2.44 7.88
C VAL A 218 3.09 -1.95 6.89
N THR A 219 3.54 -1.39 5.77
CA THR A 219 2.67 -1.04 4.66
C THR A 219 3.13 -1.71 3.38
N ALA A 220 2.20 -1.95 2.47
CA ALA A 220 2.45 -2.46 1.13
C ALA A 220 1.59 -1.67 0.12
N ASP A 221 2.20 -1.08 -0.90
CA ASP A 221 1.49 -0.37 -2.00
C ASP A 221 2.00 -0.87 -3.37
N GLY A 222 2.42 -2.14 -3.43
CA GLY A 222 2.92 -2.77 -4.64
C GLY A 222 1.83 -3.06 -5.67
N SER A 223 2.20 -3.02 -6.94
CA SER A 223 1.32 -3.47 -8.02
C SER A 223 2.10 -4.06 -9.18
N LEU A 224 1.43 -4.88 -9.98
CA LEU A 224 1.97 -5.44 -11.22
C LEU A 224 1.19 -4.91 -12.41
N ASN A 225 1.90 -4.69 -13.52
CA ASN A 225 1.27 -4.25 -14.76
C ASN A 225 0.34 -5.36 -15.30
N CYS A 226 -0.95 -5.07 -15.34
CA CYS A 226 -2.00 -5.97 -15.83
C CYS A 226 -2.73 -5.41 -17.06
N ALA A 227 -2.15 -4.41 -17.75
CA ALA A 227 -2.78 -3.74 -18.89
C ALA A 227 -3.23 -4.70 -20.00
N ASP A 228 -2.50 -5.79 -20.21
CA ASP A 228 -2.83 -6.81 -21.23
C ASP A 228 -3.90 -7.80 -20.78
N LYS A 229 -4.19 -7.88 -19.48
CA LYS A 229 -5.16 -8.83 -18.87
C LYS A 229 -6.01 -8.16 -17.78
N PRO A 230 -6.76 -7.09 -18.07
CA PRO A 230 -7.48 -6.31 -17.07
C PRO A 230 -8.60 -7.09 -16.37
N GLY A 231 -9.15 -8.13 -17.01
CA GLY A 231 -10.15 -9.03 -16.41
C GLY A 231 -9.58 -10.05 -15.42
N GLU A 232 -8.25 -10.19 -15.37
CA GLU A 232 -7.52 -11.13 -14.51
C GLU A 232 -6.53 -10.41 -13.58
N GLN A 233 -6.75 -9.12 -13.32
CA GLN A 233 -5.87 -8.31 -12.46
C GLN A 233 -5.61 -8.97 -11.10
N GLU A 234 -6.66 -9.49 -10.45
CA GLU A 234 -6.54 -10.15 -9.15
C GLU A 234 -5.58 -11.35 -9.19
N THR A 235 -5.73 -12.22 -10.20
CA THR A 235 -4.86 -13.38 -10.42
C THR A 235 -3.41 -12.95 -10.66
N VAL A 236 -3.18 -11.88 -11.42
CA VAL A 236 -1.84 -11.37 -11.74
C VAL A 236 -1.16 -10.79 -10.51
N VAL A 237 -1.88 -10.06 -9.67
CA VAL A 237 -1.32 -9.36 -8.49
C VAL A 237 -1.26 -10.25 -7.25
N ALA A 238 -2.06 -11.31 -7.17
CA ALA A 238 -2.13 -12.20 -6.00
C ALA A 238 -0.77 -12.72 -5.50
N PRO A 239 0.21 -13.12 -6.35
CA PRO A 239 1.54 -13.50 -5.88
C PRO A 239 2.28 -12.37 -5.16
N LEU A 240 2.12 -11.12 -5.60
CA LEU A 240 2.74 -9.96 -4.94
C LEU A 240 2.14 -9.76 -3.56
N HIS A 241 0.81 -9.70 -3.47
CA HIS A 241 0.12 -9.57 -2.20
C HIS A 241 0.48 -10.71 -1.24
N HIS A 242 0.69 -11.93 -1.76
CA HIS A 242 1.11 -13.05 -0.95
C HIS A 242 2.44 -12.80 -0.25
N VAL A 243 3.46 -12.38 -1.01
CA VAL A 243 4.79 -12.08 -0.45
C VAL A 243 4.71 -10.90 0.52
N GLU A 244 4.03 -9.81 0.15
CA GLU A 244 3.87 -8.64 1.02
C GLU A 244 3.18 -8.98 2.35
N MET A 245 2.14 -9.83 2.33
CA MET A 245 1.49 -10.34 3.53
C MET A 245 2.42 -11.22 4.38
N LEU A 246 3.20 -12.10 3.76
CA LEU A 246 4.14 -12.96 4.48
C LEU A 246 5.25 -12.15 5.14
N ASP A 247 5.80 -11.17 4.43
CA ASP A 247 6.85 -10.29 4.96
C ASP A 247 6.30 -9.46 6.13
N ALA A 248 5.09 -8.90 5.98
CA ALA A 248 4.44 -8.16 7.05
C ALA A 248 4.20 -9.02 8.30
N LEU A 249 3.71 -10.26 8.15
CA LEU A 249 3.47 -11.18 9.26
C LEU A 249 4.76 -11.59 9.98
N GLN A 250 5.88 -11.69 9.27
CA GLN A 250 7.19 -12.03 9.85
C GLN A 250 7.83 -10.85 10.59
N LEU A 251 7.60 -9.62 10.13
CA LEU A 251 8.21 -8.42 10.69
C LEU A 251 7.42 -7.80 11.84
N LEU A 252 6.08 -7.83 11.77
CA LEU A 252 5.23 -7.09 12.70
C LEU A 252 5.34 -7.61 14.12
N CYS A 253 5.45 -6.68 15.06
CA CYS A 253 5.32 -7.00 16.47
C CYS A 253 3.86 -7.34 16.82
N SER A 254 3.67 -8.01 17.97
CA SER A 254 2.31 -8.23 18.49
C SER A 254 1.58 -6.91 18.73
N GLY A 255 0.35 -6.80 18.20
CA GLY A 255 -0.44 -5.56 18.23
C GLY A 255 0.00 -4.50 17.23
N GLY A 256 0.97 -4.78 16.36
CA GLY A 256 1.32 -3.93 15.23
C GLY A 256 0.22 -3.87 14.17
N THR A 257 0.35 -2.95 13.22
CA THR A 257 -0.63 -2.72 12.16
C THR A 257 -0.05 -3.01 10.79
N PHE A 258 -0.83 -3.69 9.94
CA PHE A 258 -0.52 -3.88 8.52
C PHE A 258 -1.50 -3.09 7.66
N VAL A 259 -1.00 -2.41 6.63
CA VAL A 259 -1.82 -1.69 5.62
C VAL A 259 -1.44 -2.19 4.22
N MET A 260 -2.44 -2.62 3.45
CA MET A 260 -2.35 -3.05 2.04
C MET A 260 -3.60 -2.58 1.30
#